data_AF-A0A1T5J2Z6-F1
#
_entry.id   AF-A0A1T5J2Z6-F1
#
_cell.length_a   1.000
_cell.length_b   1.000
_cell.length_c   1.000
_cell.angle_alpha   90.00
_cell.angle_beta   90.00
_cell.angle_gamma   90.00
#
_symmetry.space_group_name_H-M   'P 1'
#
loop_
_entity.id
_entity.type
_entity.pdbx_description
1 polymer ?
#
loop_
_entity_poly.entity_id
_entity_poly.type
_entity_poly.pdbx_seq_one_letter_code
_entity_poly.pdbx_strand_id
1 'polypeptide(L)'
;MYRKCKNKRITAALISIMILFSLGGYISNAEKIITNIDEEKNIKNQNNVLKENTGVLIENEEYTEYKGPVQGEIKYKEGTPASENSRDYKALGDIKSPYKVDLVVTSDFGHTKIFAKNVGLVKDEVGMEVLFRNLDIQTAYGGGFVNAINGLESKFTFNTGAERKKKDWFYWVNGILAPIGVAEYKPEADDVIWWDYHSWGMTMFIPAVIGSYPQPFKNGFWGENPGTVIMYTKDMKNAAEKLKESLINKGVKEIDISPYDPTVLEEPEKYYILLGQWKELSKESEFLQITNKKSKLIGIYSKFEDNKLHSLNFKGKKIESYDKKAGAIYATAPGMGRTKPIWLVTGIDKDGVKLALDVLINKPESIKNCFGAVITEEKIENVPYLN
;
A
#
# COMPACT_ATOMS: atom_id res chain seq x y z
N MET A 1 -27.35 -20.22 54.83
CA MET A 1 -27.01 -18.78 54.92
C MET A 1 -26.25 -18.42 53.65
N TYR A 2 -26.74 -17.42 52.92
CA TYR A 2 -26.46 -17.10 51.51
C TYR A 2 -25.15 -16.32 51.28
N ARG A 3 -24.52 -16.52 50.10
CA ARG A 3 -23.74 -15.61 49.21
C ARG A 3 -22.36 -16.19 48.81
N LYS A 4 -21.89 -16.12 47.56
CA LYS A 4 -22.46 -15.81 46.23
C LYS A 4 -21.39 -16.17 45.18
N CYS A 5 -21.75 -16.94 44.15
CA CYS A 5 -20.96 -17.18 42.94
C CYS A 5 -20.88 -15.93 42.03
N LYS A 6 -19.82 -15.84 41.20
CA LYS A 6 -19.86 -15.20 39.88
C LYS A 6 -18.98 -15.98 38.89
N ASN A 7 -19.63 -16.81 38.08
CA ASN A 7 -19.13 -17.31 36.79
C ASN A 7 -19.51 -16.30 35.70
N LYS A 8 -18.54 -15.83 34.91
CA LYS A 8 -18.82 -15.08 33.67
C LYS A 8 -18.97 -16.07 32.52
N ARG A 9 -20.14 -16.05 31.88
CA ARG A 9 -20.44 -16.76 30.63
C ARG A 9 -19.94 -15.93 29.44
N ILE A 10 -19.40 -16.64 28.45
CA ILE A 10 -19.06 -16.14 27.11
C ILE A 10 -20.37 -16.03 26.32
N THR A 11 -20.66 -14.86 25.78
CA THR A 11 -21.74 -14.63 24.81
C THR A 11 -21.12 -14.30 23.46
N ALA A 12 -21.43 -15.14 22.47
CA ALA A 12 -21.15 -14.91 21.05
C ALA A 12 -22.02 -13.75 20.53
N ALA A 13 -21.42 -12.80 19.82
CA ALA A 13 -22.14 -11.73 19.14
C ALA A 13 -22.42 -12.15 17.68
N LEU A 14 -23.71 -12.27 17.36
CA LEU A 14 -24.24 -12.36 16.00
C LEU A 14 -24.30 -10.94 15.40
N ILE A 15 -23.77 -10.76 14.21
CA ILE A 15 -23.88 -9.54 13.41
C ILE A 15 -25.17 -9.63 12.60
N SER A 16 -26.16 -8.78 12.92
CA SER A 16 -27.38 -8.62 12.12
C SER A 16 -27.24 -7.38 11.22
N ILE A 17 -27.36 -7.59 9.91
CA ILE A 17 -27.49 -6.55 8.88
C ILE A 17 -28.96 -6.12 8.85
N MET A 18 -29.23 -4.84 9.13
CA MET A 18 -30.56 -4.24 8.95
C MET A 18 -30.61 -3.51 7.59
N ILE A 19 -31.46 -4.02 6.70
CA ILE A 19 -31.90 -3.37 5.46
C ILE A 19 -33.16 -2.57 5.81
N LEU A 20 -33.15 -1.26 5.57
CA LEU A 20 -34.33 -0.41 5.67
C LEU A 20 -34.86 -0.11 4.26
N PHE A 21 -35.97 -0.77 3.92
CA PHE A 21 -36.88 -0.37 2.85
C PHE A 21 -37.85 0.69 3.40
N SER A 22 -38.07 1.78 2.66
CA SER A 22 -39.28 2.59 2.80
C SER A 22 -39.88 2.88 1.43
N LEU A 23 -41.02 2.27 1.16
CA LEU A 23 -41.91 2.54 0.04
C LEU A 23 -43.18 3.22 0.58
N GLY A 24 -43.57 4.33 -0.06
CA GLY A 24 -44.98 4.65 -0.34
C GLY A 24 -45.64 5.77 0.47
N GLY A 25 -46.17 6.78 -0.24
CA GLY A 25 -47.29 7.60 0.27
C GLY A 25 -47.42 9.04 -0.28
N TYR A 26 -48.07 9.17 -1.44
CA TYR A 26 -48.61 10.40 -2.06
C TYR A 26 -49.61 11.16 -1.17
N ILE A 27 -49.64 12.52 -1.20
CA ILE A 27 -50.83 13.42 -1.28
C ILE A 27 -50.43 14.76 -1.98
N SER A 28 -51.43 15.41 -2.61
CA SER A 28 -51.47 16.30 -3.79
C SER A 28 -51.18 17.80 -3.67
N ASN A 29 -50.75 18.36 -4.82
CA ASN A 29 -51.07 19.63 -5.50
C ASN A 29 -51.46 20.91 -4.74
N ALA A 30 -50.73 21.98 -5.07
CA ALA A 30 -51.30 23.30 -5.37
C ALA A 30 -50.54 23.94 -6.56
N GLU A 31 -51.30 24.35 -7.58
CA GLU A 31 -50.85 24.97 -8.82
C GLU A 31 -50.26 26.38 -8.62
N LYS A 32 -49.28 26.74 -9.45
CA LYS A 32 -49.26 28.08 -10.05
C LYS A 32 -48.66 28.04 -11.46
N ILE A 33 -49.56 28.27 -12.39
CA ILE A 33 -49.37 28.56 -13.82
C ILE A 33 -48.59 29.88 -13.97
N ILE A 34 -47.69 29.96 -14.96
CA ILE A 34 -47.61 31.03 -15.99
C ILE A 34 -46.58 30.63 -17.08
N THR A 35 -47.17 30.17 -18.20
CA THR A 35 -46.85 30.32 -19.63
C THR A 35 -45.43 30.10 -20.20
N ASN A 36 -45.33 29.02 -20.99
CA ASN A 36 -44.51 28.90 -22.20
C ASN A 36 -44.96 29.88 -23.30
N ILE A 37 -44.00 30.37 -24.09
CA ILE A 37 -44.12 30.55 -25.54
C ILE A 37 -42.77 30.14 -26.16
N ASP A 38 -42.76 28.95 -26.78
CA ASP A 38 -42.36 28.58 -28.15
C ASP A 38 -41.22 29.34 -28.84
N GLU A 39 -40.40 28.79 -29.75
CA GLU A 39 -40.03 27.45 -30.24
C GLU A 39 -38.87 27.73 -31.22
N GLU A 40 -37.92 26.80 -31.29
CA GLU A 40 -37.17 26.39 -32.49
C GLU A 40 -36.85 27.36 -33.65
N LYS A 41 -35.54 27.66 -33.81
CA LYS A 41 -34.68 27.34 -34.98
C LYS A 41 -33.62 28.41 -35.21
N ASN A 42 -32.34 28.06 -35.01
CA ASN A 42 -31.42 28.10 -36.15
C ASN A 42 -30.20 27.20 -35.93
N ILE A 43 -29.98 26.35 -36.93
CA ILE A 43 -28.92 25.37 -37.06
C ILE A 43 -27.74 26.04 -37.80
N LYS A 44 -26.52 25.66 -37.39
CA LYS A 44 -25.23 25.77 -38.10
C LYS A 44 -24.49 27.10 -38.09
N ASN A 45 -23.16 26.93 -38.08
CA ASN A 45 -22.05 27.87 -38.21
C ASN A 45 -21.70 28.58 -36.89
N GLN A 46 -20.47 28.54 -36.35
CA GLN A 46 -19.18 28.24 -36.96
C GLN A 46 -18.13 28.04 -35.86
N ASN A 47 -17.25 27.06 -36.12
CA ASN A 47 -15.81 27.12 -35.94
C ASN A 47 -15.17 27.15 -34.54
N ASN A 48 -14.32 26.13 -34.33
CA ASN A 48 -12.95 26.23 -33.85
C ASN A 48 -12.66 27.37 -32.89
N VAL A 49 -12.97 27.16 -31.62
CA VAL A 49 -12.10 27.66 -30.56
C VAL A 49 -11.16 26.50 -30.22
N LEU A 50 -9.96 26.55 -30.77
CA LEU A 50 -8.78 25.98 -30.13
C LEU A 50 -8.84 26.45 -28.67
N LYS A 51 -9.23 25.57 -27.75
CA LYS A 51 -9.19 25.89 -26.33
C LYS A 51 -7.71 26.08 -25.98
N GLU A 52 -7.32 27.34 -25.83
CA GLU A 52 -6.07 27.71 -25.21
C GLU A 52 -5.92 26.89 -23.92
N ASN A 53 -4.78 26.22 -23.83
CA ASN A 53 -4.34 25.39 -22.71
C ASN A 53 -4.06 26.32 -21.51
N THR A 54 -5.10 26.97 -20.99
CA THR A 54 -5.06 27.91 -19.88
C THR A 54 -5.13 27.11 -18.59
N GLY A 55 -4.13 27.27 -17.73
CA GLY A 55 -4.08 26.60 -16.44
C GLY A 55 -5.34 26.91 -15.61
N VAL A 56 -5.79 25.92 -14.84
CA VAL A 56 -6.84 26.09 -13.83
C VAL A 56 -6.16 26.53 -12.55
N LEU A 57 -6.63 27.61 -11.94
CA LEU A 57 -6.17 28.08 -10.63
C LEU A 57 -7.07 27.49 -9.54
N ILE A 58 -6.49 26.70 -8.63
CA ILE A 58 -7.18 26.16 -7.44
C ILE A 58 -6.35 26.58 -6.23
N GLU A 59 -6.95 27.35 -5.32
CA GLU A 59 -6.29 27.86 -4.11
C GLU A 59 -4.95 28.58 -4.36
N ASN A 60 -4.87 29.35 -5.45
CA ASN A 60 -3.67 30.07 -5.93
C ASN A 60 -2.56 29.19 -6.51
N GLU A 61 -2.81 27.89 -6.73
CA GLU A 61 -1.90 27.00 -7.43
C GLU A 61 -2.39 26.76 -8.86
N GLU A 62 -1.45 26.75 -9.81
CA GLU A 62 -1.75 26.57 -11.23
C GLU A 62 -1.62 25.10 -11.65
N TYR A 63 -2.68 24.58 -12.29
CA TYR A 63 -2.74 23.23 -12.83
C TYR A 63 -3.02 23.27 -14.33
N THR A 64 -2.09 22.79 -15.15
CA THR A 64 -2.29 22.73 -16.61
C THR A 64 -2.75 21.34 -17.02
N GLU A 65 -3.61 21.26 -18.03
CA GLU A 65 -4.20 20.00 -18.55
C GLU A 65 -5.21 19.34 -17.59
N TYR A 66 -5.50 19.98 -16.45
CA TYR A 66 -6.54 19.55 -15.52
C TYR A 66 -7.94 19.77 -16.11
N LYS A 67 -8.72 18.69 -16.19
CA LYS A 67 -10.05 18.66 -16.82
C LYS A 67 -11.21 18.73 -15.81
N GLY A 68 -10.92 18.96 -14.54
CA GLY A 68 -11.88 18.92 -13.43
C GLY A 68 -11.81 17.63 -12.60
N PRO A 69 -12.58 17.56 -11.51
CA PRO A 69 -12.60 16.40 -10.62
C PRO A 69 -13.21 15.18 -11.30
N VAL A 70 -12.72 14.00 -10.95
CA VAL A 70 -13.21 12.69 -11.46
C VAL A 70 -13.96 11.90 -10.38
N GLN A 71 -14.36 12.57 -9.31
CA GLN A 71 -14.94 11.95 -8.13
C GLN A 71 -16.25 11.22 -8.47
N GLY A 72 -16.32 9.92 -8.14
CA GLY A 72 -17.51 9.10 -8.36
C GLY A 72 -17.64 8.51 -9.78
N GLU A 73 -16.64 8.64 -10.65
CA GLU A 73 -16.65 7.97 -11.96
C GLU A 73 -16.61 6.45 -11.81
N ILE A 74 -17.74 5.77 -12.01
CA ILE A 74 -17.77 4.31 -12.15
C ILE A 74 -17.48 3.97 -13.62
N LYS A 75 -16.25 3.55 -13.92
CA LYS A 75 -15.82 3.14 -15.28
C LYS A 75 -16.08 1.67 -15.59
N TYR A 76 -17.05 1.06 -14.89
CA TYR A 76 -17.32 -0.36 -14.96
C TYR A 76 -18.81 -0.64 -15.05
N LYS A 77 -19.21 -1.41 -16.07
CA LYS A 77 -20.54 -2.00 -16.15
C LYS A 77 -20.49 -3.42 -15.60
N GLU A 78 -21.23 -3.68 -14.53
CA GLU A 78 -21.26 -5.00 -13.90
C GLU A 78 -21.68 -6.11 -14.87
N GLY A 79 -20.91 -7.20 -14.87
CA GLY A 79 -21.13 -8.35 -15.76
C GLY A 79 -20.45 -8.26 -17.14
N THR A 80 -19.60 -7.26 -17.37
CA THR A 80 -18.80 -7.15 -18.60
C THR A 80 -17.30 -7.28 -18.31
N PRO A 81 -16.51 -7.97 -19.16
CA PRO A 81 -15.08 -8.17 -18.91
C PRO A 81 -14.30 -6.85 -18.86
N ALA A 82 -13.26 -6.79 -18.01
CA ALA A 82 -12.48 -5.56 -17.90
C ALA A 82 -11.82 -5.10 -19.20
N SER A 83 -11.38 -6.04 -20.04
CA SER A 83 -10.76 -5.71 -21.33
C SER A 83 -11.72 -5.03 -22.31
N GLU A 84 -13.04 -5.20 -22.15
CA GLU A 84 -14.06 -4.57 -22.97
C GLU A 84 -14.33 -3.14 -22.47
N ASN A 85 -14.63 -2.97 -21.17
CA ASN A 85 -14.87 -1.66 -20.56
C ASN A 85 -13.71 -0.69 -20.74
N SER A 86 -12.47 -1.17 -20.61
CA SER A 86 -11.28 -0.33 -20.79
C SER A 86 -11.08 0.14 -22.24
N ARG A 87 -11.87 -0.29 -23.23
CA ARG A 87 -11.85 0.34 -24.58
C ARG A 87 -12.59 1.66 -24.58
N ASP A 88 -13.68 1.74 -23.85
CA ASP A 88 -14.61 2.86 -23.86
C ASP A 88 -14.31 3.87 -22.75
N TYR A 89 -13.79 3.41 -21.61
CA TYR A 89 -13.45 4.24 -20.46
C TYR A 89 -11.94 4.36 -20.28
N LYS A 90 -11.38 5.49 -20.71
CA LYS A 90 -9.94 5.77 -20.68
C LYS A 90 -9.54 6.73 -19.56
N ALA A 91 -8.28 6.63 -19.17
CA ALA A 91 -7.58 7.62 -18.36
C ALA A 91 -7.63 9.02 -19.02
N LEU A 92 -7.80 10.08 -18.22
CA LEU A 92 -7.91 11.45 -18.73
C LEU A 92 -6.56 12.08 -19.12
N GLY A 93 -5.45 11.53 -18.61
CA GLY A 93 -4.10 12.04 -18.72
C GLY A 93 -3.56 12.57 -17.40
N ASP A 94 -2.23 12.54 -17.27
CA ASP A 94 -1.51 13.23 -16.20
C ASP A 94 -1.68 14.75 -16.33
N ILE A 95 -1.38 15.49 -15.27
CA ILE A 95 -1.46 16.95 -15.23
C ILE A 95 -0.12 17.55 -14.82
N LYS A 96 0.12 18.81 -15.17
CA LYS A 96 1.23 19.55 -14.52
C LYS A 96 0.68 20.18 -13.24
N SER A 97 1.37 19.88 -12.15
CA SER A 97 1.07 20.37 -10.81
C SER A 97 2.37 20.70 -10.07
N PRO A 98 2.37 21.69 -9.17
CA PRO A 98 3.47 21.89 -8.22
C PRO A 98 3.64 20.72 -7.24
N TYR A 99 2.58 19.94 -7.01
CA TYR A 99 2.59 18.76 -6.15
C TYR A 99 2.58 17.48 -6.98
N LYS A 100 3.31 16.46 -6.54
CA LYS A 100 3.40 15.19 -7.26
C LYS A 100 3.42 14.01 -6.31
N VAL A 101 3.00 12.87 -6.82
CA VAL A 101 3.10 11.57 -6.14
C VAL A 101 3.73 10.55 -7.08
N ASP A 102 4.42 9.57 -6.50
CA ASP A 102 4.90 8.40 -7.23
C ASP A 102 3.78 7.37 -7.30
N LEU A 103 3.12 7.29 -8.45
CA LEU A 103 2.12 6.27 -8.74
C LEU A 103 2.80 5.04 -9.36
N VAL A 104 2.77 3.93 -8.64
CA VAL A 104 3.40 2.67 -9.03
C VAL A 104 2.36 1.57 -9.12
N VAL A 105 2.38 0.80 -10.21
CA VAL A 105 1.53 -0.36 -10.43
C VAL A 105 2.40 -1.53 -10.86
N THR A 106 2.34 -2.62 -10.11
CA THR A 106 3.07 -3.85 -10.39
C THR A 106 2.13 -5.07 -10.36
N SER A 107 2.65 -6.20 -10.79
CA SER A 107 2.05 -7.50 -10.49
C SER A 107 3.09 -8.48 -9.97
N ASP A 108 2.56 -9.52 -9.36
CA ASP A 108 3.31 -10.68 -8.89
C ASP A 108 4.37 -10.25 -7.88
N PHE A 109 3.95 -9.56 -6.82
CA PHE A 109 4.81 -9.13 -5.70
C PHE A 109 5.97 -8.23 -6.17
N GLY A 110 5.65 -7.27 -7.04
CA GLY A 110 6.62 -6.29 -7.55
C GLY A 110 7.56 -6.81 -8.65
N HIS A 111 7.47 -8.08 -9.05
CA HIS A 111 8.33 -8.66 -10.09
C HIS A 111 8.05 -8.12 -11.48
N THR A 112 6.81 -7.72 -11.77
CA THR A 112 6.43 -7.17 -13.07
C THR A 112 5.95 -5.73 -12.91
N LYS A 113 6.61 -4.79 -13.58
CA LYS A 113 6.17 -3.40 -13.63
C LYS A 113 5.11 -3.21 -14.72
N ILE A 114 3.94 -2.68 -14.35
CA ILE A 114 2.85 -2.32 -15.27
C ILE A 114 2.88 -0.81 -15.53
N PHE A 115 3.04 -0.01 -14.49
CA PHE A 115 3.12 1.46 -14.57
C PHE A 115 4.02 1.99 -13.45
N ALA A 116 4.79 3.04 -13.73
CA ALA A 116 5.50 3.78 -12.69
C ALA A 116 5.81 5.18 -13.21
N LYS A 117 5.17 6.21 -12.64
CA LYS A 117 5.42 7.61 -12.98
C LYS A 117 5.25 8.49 -11.75
N ASN A 118 6.02 9.58 -11.73
CA ASN A 118 5.79 10.70 -10.83
C ASN A 118 4.76 11.61 -11.49
N VAL A 119 3.52 11.58 -10.99
CA VAL A 119 2.33 12.18 -11.61
C VAL A 119 1.85 13.38 -10.81
N GLY A 120 1.15 14.31 -11.47
CA GLY A 120 0.62 15.51 -10.85
C GLY A 120 -0.50 15.21 -9.86
N LEU A 121 -0.43 15.88 -8.70
CA LEU A 121 -1.41 15.85 -7.62
C LEU A 121 -2.10 17.21 -7.51
N VAL A 122 -3.44 17.25 -7.56
CA VAL A 122 -4.23 18.40 -7.14
C VAL A 122 -4.32 18.41 -5.63
N LYS A 123 -4.11 19.57 -5.02
CA LYS A 123 -4.18 19.73 -3.57
C LYS A 123 -5.52 19.19 -3.03
N ASP A 124 -5.46 18.45 -1.92
CA ASP A 124 -6.59 17.85 -1.20
C ASP A 124 -7.43 16.82 -1.96
N GLU A 125 -7.03 16.42 -3.18
CA GLU A 125 -7.71 15.36 -3.91
C GLU A 125 -7.49 13.98 -3.26
N VAL A 126 -8.38 13.04 -3.54
CA VAL A 126 -8.24 11.66 -3.07
C VAL A 126 -7.41 10.82 -4.04
N GLY A 127 -6.74 9.79 -3.53
CA GLY A 127 -5.87 8.91 -4.33
C GLY A 127 -6.59 8.26 -5.51
N MET A 128 -7.90 8.01 -5.39
CA MET A 128 -8.74 7.49 -6.49
C MET A 128 -8.76 8.44 -7.70
N GLU A 129 -8.71 9.76 -7.49
CA GLU A 129 -8.72 10.73 -8.58
C GLU A 129 -7.40 10.74 -9.35
N VAL A 130 -6.27 10.67 -8.62
CA VAL A 130 -4.95 10.45 -9.21
C VAL A 130 -4.95 9.19 -10.08
N LEU A 131 -5.58 8.13 -9.57
CA LEU A 131 -5.74 6.85 -10.22
C LEU A 131 -6.56 6.95 -11.54
N PHE A 132 -7.76 7.54 -11.49
CA PHE A 132 -8.64 7.71 -12.67
C PHE A 132 -8.06 8.58 -13.77
N ARG A 133 -7.25 9.59 -13.41
CA ARG A 133 -6.56 10.43 -14.38
C ARG A 133 -5.47 9.68 -15.13
N ASN A 134 -4.75 8.78 -14.45
CA ASN A 134 -3.53 8.20 -14.97
C ASN A 134 -3.68 6.77 -15.52
N LEU A 135 -4.74 6.06 -15.15
CA LEU A 135 -4.90 4.63 -15.45
C LEU A 135 -6.33 4.31 -15.91
N ASP A 136 -6.46 3.25 -16.70
CA ASP A 136 -7.77 2.72 -17.09
C ASP A 136 -8.28 1.83 -15.95
N ILE A 137 -9.06 2.41 -15.04
CA ILE A 137 -9.49 1.73 -13.80
C ILE A 137 -10.94 1.31 -13.88
N GLN A 138 -11.26 0.20 -13.23
CA GLN A 138 -12.62 -0.26 -13.02
C GLN A 138 -12.86 -0.52 -11.55
N THR A 139 -14.06 -0.19 -11.09
CA THR A 139 -14.43 -0.27 -9.68
C THR A 139 -15.63 -1.19 -9.45
N ALA A 140 -15.71 -1.82 -8.29
CA ALA A 140 -16.83 -2.64 -7.84
C ALA A 140 -17.51 -2.03 -6.59
N TYR A 141 -18.66 -2.60 -6.20
CA TYR A 141 -19.35 -2.34 -4.92
C TYR A 141 -19.62 -0.85 -4.63
N GLY A 142 -20.16 -0.12 -5.61
CA GLY A 142 -20.48 1.30 -5.45
C GLY A 142 -19.28 2.24 -5.64
N GLY A 143 -18.17 1.76 -6.20
CA GLY A 143 -17.07 2.60 -6.67
C GLY A 143 -15.82 2.63 -5.77
N GLY A 144 -15.93 2.16 -4.53
CA GLY A 144 -14.82 2.22 -3.56
C GLY A 144 -13.74 1.14 -3.71
N PHE A 145 -14.03 0.05 -4.44
CA PHE A 145 -13.12 -1.07 -4.60
C PHE A 145 -12.55 -1.12 -6.03
N VAL A 146 -11.23 -1.07 -6.19
CA VAL A 146 -10.57 -1.20 -7.49
C VAL A 146 -10.58 -2.66 -7.93
N ASN A 147 -11.36 -2.96 -8.98
CA ASN A 147 -11.50 -4.30 -9.56
C ASN A 147 -10.49 -4.55 -10.70
N ALA A 148 -10.15 -3.54 -11.49
CA ALA A 148 -9.15 -3.67 -12.56
C ALA A 148 -8.33 -2.40 -12.72
N ILE A 149 -7.08 -2.58 -13.15
CA ILE A 149 -6.18 -1.51 -13.60
C ILE A 149 -5.60 -1.92 -14.95
N ASN A 150 -5.72 -1.06 -15.96
CA ASN A 150 -5.23 -1.28 -17.32
C ASN A 150 -5.66 -2.64 -17.90
N GLY A 151 -6.91 -3.02 -17.66
CA GLY A 151 -7.53 -4.27 -18.13
C GLY A 151 -7.13 -5.54 -17.35
N LEU A 152 -6.23 -5.45 -16.37
CA LEU A 152 -5.90 -6.58 -15.49
C LEU A 152 -6.87 -6.62 -14.31
N GLU A 153 -7.78 -7.59 -14.36
CA GLU A 153 -8.92 -7.72 -13.45
C GLU A 153 -8.65 -8.66 -12.26
N SER A 154 -9.30 -8.38 -11.13
CA SER A 154 -9.47 -9.34 -10.03
C SER A 154 -9.93 -10.69 -10.60
N LYS A 155 -9.30 -11.77 -10.11
CA LYS A 155 -9.77 -13.13 -10.40
C LYS A 155 -10.71 -13.64 -9.32
N PHE A 156 -11.01 -12.81 -8.32
CA PHE A 156 -11.87 -13.19 -7.22
C PHE A 156 -13.24 -12.54 -7.34
N THR A 157 -13.27 -11.23 -7.49
CA THR A 157 -14.48 -10.42 -7.63
C THR A 157 -15.18 -10.79 -8.94
N PHE A 158 -16.51 -10.92 -8.90
CA PHE A 158 -17.38 -11.36 -10.01
C PHE A 158 -17.11 -12.73 -10.64
N ASN A 159 -16.07 -13.46 -10.21
CA ASN A 159 -15.76 -14.80 -10.69
C ASN A 159 -16.40 -15.87 -9.79
N THR A 160 -16.86 -16.98 -10.38
CA THR A 160 -17.47 -18.11 -9.65
C THR A 160 -16.84 -19.45 -10.04
N GLY A 161 -17.12 -20.50 -9.27
CA GLY A 161 -16.65 -21.86 -9.57
C GLY A 161 -15.13 -21.97 -9.72
N ALA A 162 -14.68 -22.67 -10.76
CA ALA A 162 -13.27 -22.93 -11.04
C ALA A 162 -12.48 -21.69 -11.51
N GLU A 163 -13.16 -20.65 -11.97
CA GLU A 163 -12.54 -19.41 -12.44
C GLU A 163 -12.17 -18.47 -11.28
N ARG A 164 -12.86 -18.62 -10.14
CA ARG A 164 -12.60 -17.82 -8.93
C ARG A 164 -11.25 -18.19 -8.31
N LYS A 165 -10.30 -17.28 -8.39
CA LYS A 165 -8.95 -17.40 -7.82
C LYS A 165 -8.70 -16.27 -6.83
N LYS A 166 -7.93 -16.57 -5.79
CA LYS A 166 -7.51 -15.60 -4.77
C LYS A 166 -6.39 -14.69 -5.30
N LYS A 167 -6.68 -13.89 -6.33
CA LYS A 167 -5.77 -12.90 -6.94
C LYS A 167 -6.49 -11.57 -7.09
N ASP A 168 -5.95 -10.52 -6.50
CA ASP A 168 -6.61 -9.21 -6.44
C ASP A 168 -5.59 -8.06 -6.33
N TRP A 169 -6.09 -6.83 -6.39
CA TRP A 169 -5.34 -5.60 -6.21
C TRP A 169 -5.24 -5.21 -4.74
N PHE A 170 -4.04 -4.91 -4.29
CA PHE A 170 -3.75 -4.32 -2.99
C PHE A 170 -2.94 -3.06 -3.19
N TYR A 171 -3.02 -2.13 -2.24
CA TYR A 171 -2.24 -0.93 -2.31
C TYR A 171 -1.61 -0.53 -0.98
N TRP A 172 -0.43 0.04 -1.09
CA TRP A 172 0.35 0.60 0.00
C TRP A 172 0.54 2.08 -0.26
N VAL A 173 0.57 2.84 0.82
CA VAL A 173 1.10 4.21 0.78
C VAL A 173 2.39 4.24 1.55
N ASN A 174 3.46 4.69 0.91
CA ASN A 174 4.79 4.77 1.53
C ASN A 174 5.21 3.42 2.15
N GLY A 175 4.86 2.31 1.50
CA GLY A 175 5.19 0.95 1.97
C GLY A 175 4.33 0.43 3.13
N ILE A 176 3.31 1.18 3.56
CA ILE A 176 2.35 0.79 4.61
C ILE A 176 1.03 0.38 3.96
N LEU A 177 0.50 -0.79 4.30
CA LEU A 177 -0.78 -1.27 3.77
C LEU A 177 -1.86 -0.31 4.25
N ALA A 178 -2.59 0.29 3.32
CA ALA A 178 -3.57 1.30 3.68
C ALA A 178 -4.73 0.67 4.47
N PRO A 179 -5.10 1.22 5.65
CA PRO A 179 -6.24 0.74 6.45
C PRO A 179 -7.60 1.23 5.94
N ILE A 180 -7.61 2.10 4.91
CA ILE A 180 -8.80 2.74 4.34
C ILE A 180 -8.87 2.46 2.84
N GLY A 181 -9.94 2.89 2.17
CA GLY A 181 -10.04 2.84 0.71
C GLY A 181 -9.27 3.98 0.03
N VAL A 182 -8.84 3.76 -1.21
CA VAL A 182 -8.10 4.79 -1.99
C VAL A 182 -8.98 5.99 -2.36
N ALA A 183 -10.31 5.82 -2.32
CA ALA A 183 -11.29 6.90 -2.48
C ALA A 183 -11.41 7.81 -1.24
N GLU A 184 -10.83 7.40 -0.11
CA GLU A 184 -10.82 8.18 1.14
C GLU A 184 -9.43 8.76 1.44
N TYR A 185 -8.37 8.07 1.00
CA TYR A 185 -7.00 8.52 1.22
C TYR A 185 -6.71 9.80 0.46
N LYS A 186 -6.19 10.82 1.15
CA LYS A 186 -5.67 12.06 0.55
C LYS A 186 -4.15 12.02 0.55
N PRO A 187 -3.50 11.88 -0.61
CA PRO A 187 -2.05 11.82 -0.69
C PRO A 187 -1.40 13.15 -0.32
N GLU A 188 -0.25 13.05 0.36
CA GLU A 188 0.67 14.18 0.51
C GLU A 188 1.64 14.24 -0.67
N ALA A 189 2.22 15.41 -0.90
CA ALA A 189 3.28 15.54 -1.89
C ALA A 189 4.46 14.59 -1.58
N ASP A 190 5.05 14.03 -2.64
CA ASP A 190 6.09 13.00 -2.63
C ASP A 190 5.66 11.62 -2.11
N ASP A 191 4.39 11.39 -1.79
CA ASP A 191 3.93 10.05 -1.42
C ASP A 191 4.15 9.03 -2.56
N VAL A 192 4.44 7.79 -2.17
CA VAL A 192 4.42 6.64 -3.07
C VAL A 192 3.11 5.90 -2.87
N ILE A 193 2.24 5.93 -3.88
CA ILE A 193 1.02 5.12 -3.94
C ILE A 193 1.33 3.90 -4.81
N TRP A 194 1.53 2.77 -4.15
CA TRP A 194 1.94 1.53 -4.81
C TRP A 194 0.80 0.51 -4.83
N TRP A 195 0.34 0.14 -6.02
CA TRP A 195 -0.58 -0.96 -6.28
C TRP A 195 0.18 -2.21 -6.74
N ASP A 196 -0.17 -3.37 -6.19
CA ASP A 196 0.33 -4.66 -6.68
C ASP A 196 -0.79 -5.68 -6.85
N TYR A 197 -0.81 -6.33 -8.01
CA TYR A 197 -1.71 -7.43 -8.31
C TYR A 197 -1.06 -8.78 -8.05
N HIS A 198 -1.47 -9.46 -6.98
CA HIS A 198 -0.86 -10.74 -6.59
C HIS A 198 -1.84 -11.70 -5.92
N SER A 199 -1.36 -12.92 -5.70
CA SER A 199 -2.11 -13.97 -5.05
C SER A 199 -2.17 -13.77 -3.54
N TRP A 200 -3.37 -13.69 -2.98
CA TRP A 200 -3.60 -13.69 -1.53
C TRP A 200 -3.99 -15.08 -1.00
N GLY A 201 -3.71 -16.13 -1.79
CA GLY A 201 -4.11 -17.49 -1.47
C GLY A 201 -3.51 -18.07 -0.20
N MET A 202 -2.25 -17.70 0.09
CA MET A 202 -1.50 -18.11 1.29
C MET A 202 -1.51 -17.02 2.36
N THR A 203 -1.33 -15.77 1.94
CA THR A 203 -1.18 -14.59 2.79
C THR A 203 -2.35 -13.65 2.49
N MET A 204 -3.23 -13.39 3.47
CA MET A 204 -4.41 -12.55 3.21
C MET A 204 -4.07 -11.07 3.07
N PHE A 205 -3.04 -10.61 3.77
CA PHE A 205 -2.59 -9.22 3.74
C PHE A 205 -1.12 -9.14 4.14
N ILE A 206 -0.42 -8.15 3.61
CA ILE A 206 0.99 -7.88 3.88
C ILE A 206 1.07 -6.46 4.43
N PRO A 207 1.22 -6.29 5.76
CA PRO A 207 0.96 -5.01 6.41
C PRO A 207 1.97 -3.92 6.05
N ALA A 208 3.20 -4.31 5.67
CA ALA A 208 4.22 -3.38 5.24
C ALA A 208 5.17 -4.05 4.25
N VAL A 209 5.76 -3.25 3.37
CA VAL A 209 6.67 -3.68 2.30
C VAL A 209 7.85 -2.73 2.21
N ILE A 210 8.98 -3.21 1.66
CA ILE A 210 10.22 -2.43 1.63
C ILE A 210 10.38 -1.54 0.38
N GLY A 211 9.53 -1.78 -0.62
CA GLY A 211 9.69 -1.23 -1.97
C GLY A 211 9.55 0.29 -2.10
N SER A 212 9.05 0.95 -1.07
CA SER A 212 8.91 2.42 -0.99
C SER A 212 9.99 3.08 -0.15
N TYR A 213 11.08 2.39 0.23
CA TYR A 213 12.16 2.99 1.00
C TYR A 213 12.67 4.29 0.35
N PRO A 214 12.86 5.40 1.10
CA PRO A 214 12.73 5.56 2.56
C PRO A 214 11.39 6.18 3.01
N GLN A 215 10.39 6.23 2.13
CA GLN A 215 9.14 6.97 2.35
C GLN A 215 8.37 6.65 3.64
N PRO A 216 8.29 5.39 4.13
CA PRO A 216 7.58 5.16 5.39
C PRO A 216 8.17 5.98 6.53
N PHE A 217 9.47 6.28 6.50
CA PHE A 217 10.13 7.08 7.54
C PHE A 217 10.13 8.57 7.23
N LYS A 218 9.97 8.97 5.96
CA LYS A 218 9.97 10.38 5.53
C LYS A 218 8.60 11.01 5.72
N ASN A 219 7.59 10.50 5.02
CA ASN A 219 6.24 11.06 4.98
C ASN A 219 5.27 10.29 5.90
N GLY A 220 5.59 9.05 6.28
CA GLY A 220 4.69 8.23 7.09
C GLY A 220 3.44 7.83 6.33
N PHE A 221 2.30 7.74 7.03
CA PHE A 221 0.99 7.49 6.43
C PHE A 221 0.10 8.70 6.65
N TRP A 222 -0.46 9.27 5.58
CA TRP A 222 -1.34 10.45 5.65
C TRP A 222 -0.66 11.70 6.23
N GLY A 223 0.64 11.87 5.96
CA GLY A 223 1.44 12.94 6.53
C GLY A 223 1.72 12.80 8.04
N GLU A 224 1.13 11.81 8.71
CA GLU A 224 1.42 11.50 10.11
C GLU A 224 2.70 10.67 10.21
N ASN A 225 3.69 11.23 10.90
CA ASN A 225 4.96 10.57 11.16
C ASN A 225 5.25 10.62 12.68
N PRO A 226 5.15 9.49 13.40
CA PRO A 226 5.42 9.41 14.84
C PRO A 226 6.92 9.44 15.18
N GLY A 227 7.79 9.66 14.18
CA GLY A 227 9.23 9.54 14.29
C GLY A 227 9.72 8.10 14.13
N THR A 228 11.01 7.95 13.86
CA THR A 228 11.68 6.67 13.63
C THR A 228 12.70 6.41 14.74
N VAL A 229 12.77 5.17 15.23
CA VAL A 229 13.86 4.71 16.11
C VAL A 229 14.59 3.55 15.46
N ILE A 230 15.91 3.71 15.29
CA ILE A 230 16.80 2.61 14.90
C ILE A 230 17.24 1.91 16.17
N MET A 231 16.68 0.72 16.40
CA MET A 231 17.03 -0.14 17.51
C MET A 231 18.17 -1.07 17.11
N TYR A 232 19.28 -1.05 17.86
CA TYR A 232 20.47 -1.82 17.53
C TYR A 232 20.85 -2.83 18.61
N THR A 233 21.38 -3.99 18.21
CA THR A 233 22.11 -4.86 19.14
C THR A 233 23.49 -4.29 19.44
N LYS A 234 24.11 -4.69 20.57
CA LYS A 234 25.31 -4.06 21.15
C LYS A 234 26.41 -3.73 20.12
N ASP A 235 26.69 -4.64 19.19
CA ASP A 235 27.80 -4.51 18.23
C ASP A 235 27.43 -3.69 16.98
N MET A 236 26.18 -3.22 16.87
CA MET A 236 25.63 -2.52 15.71
C MET A 236 25.44 -1.01 15.93
N LYS A 237 25.89 -0.45 17.06
CA LYS A 237 25.70 0.98 17.38
C LYS A 237 26.22 1.91 16.27
N ASN A 238 27.48 1.77 15.87
CA ASN A 238 28.08 2.61 14.82
C ASN A 238 27.39 2.41 13.47
N ALA A 239 26.83 1.22 13.22
CA ALA A 239 26.08 0.92 12.01
C ALA A 239 24.71 1.62 12.02
N ALA A 240 24.06 1.71 13.18
CA ALA A 240 22.83 2.48 13.37
C ALA A 240 23.05 3.99 13.20
N GLU A 241 24.18 4.51 13.68
CA GLU A 241 24.56 5.92 13.47
C GLU A 241 24.70 6.24 11.97
N LYS A 242 25.38 5.39 11.21
CA LYS A 242 25.48 5.53 9.74
C LYS A 242 24.13 5.46 9.04
N LEU A 243 23.24 4.56 9.48
CA LEU A 243 21.89 4.47 8.93
C LEU A 243 21.08 5.74 9.22
N LYS A 244 21.18 6.27 10.44
CA LYS A 244 20.55 7.54 10.83
C LYS A 244 21.02 8.68 9.92
N GLU A 245 22.32 8.84 9.72
CA GLU A 245 22.89 9.85 8.82
C GLU A 245 22.36 9.69 7.39
N SER A 246 22.34 8.46 6.87
CA SER A 246 21.80 8.16 5.53
C SER A 246 20.32 8.56 5.39
N LEU A 247 19.49 8.25 6.38
CA LEU A 247 18.07 8.58 6.37
C LEU A 247 17.84 10.10 6.47
N ILE A 248 18.61 10.81 7.30
CA ILE A 248 18.58 12.28 7.39
C ILE A 248 18.92 12.89 6.02
N ASN A 249 19.97 12.40 5.36
CA ASN A 249 20.37 12.85 4.03
C ASN A 249 19.30 12.55 2.96
N LYS A 250 18.39 11.60 3.21
CA LYS A 250 17.23 11.29 2.36
C LYS A 250 15.97 12.05 2.75
N GLY A 251 16.07 13.02 3.68
CA GLY A 251 14.98 13.91 4.06
C GLY A 251 14.11 13.42 5.22
N VAL A 252 14.49 12.34 5.91
CA VAL A 252 13.81 11.90 7.13
C VAL A 252 14.19 12.82 8.29
N LYS A 253 13.19 13.42 8.96
CA LYS A 253 13.40 14.50 9.93
C LYS A 253 13.60 14.00 11.36
N GLU A 254 12.76 13.08 11.82
CA GLU A 254 12.71 12.64 13.22
C GLU A 254 13.27 11.23 13.37
N ILE A 255 14.54 11.13 13.75
CA ILE A 255 15.24 9.85 13.91
C ILE A 255 16.02 9.79 15.20
N ASP A 256 15.69 8.81 16.02
CA ASP A 256 16.44 8.41 17.20
C ASP A 256 17.18 7.09 16.96
N ILE A 257 18.17 6.80 17.80
CA ILE A 257 18.77 5.47 17.90
C ILE A 257 18.72 5.02 19.36
N SER A 258 18.50 3.74 19.59
CA SER A 258 18.50 3.17 20.94
C SER A 258 19.02 1.74 20.94
N PRO A 259 19.49 1.23 22.10
CA PRO A 259 19.63 -0.22 22.27
C PRO A 259 18.31 -0.93 21.96
N TYR A 260 18.41 -2.16 21.46
CA TYR A 260 17.25 -2.98 21.14
C TYR A 260 16.39 -3.26 22.37
N ASP A 261 15.10 -2.94 22.25
CA ASP A 261 14.06 -3.22 23.23
C ASP A 261 12.93 -4.01 22.54
N PRO A 262 12.76 -5.31 22.85
CA PRO A 262 11.71 -6.12 22.24
C PRO A 262 10.30 -5.80 22.77
N THR A 263 10.17 -5.09 23.89
CA THR A 263 8.88 -4.89 24.58
C THR A 263 7.95 -3.94 23.83
N VAL A 264 8.49 -3.09 22.95
CA VAL A 264 7.73 -2.11 22.16
C VAL A 264 7.20 -2.64 20.83
N LEU A 265 7.48 -3.91 20.48
CA LEU A 265 7.19 -4.43 19.13
C LEU A 265 5.72 -4.85 18.94
N GLU A 266 5.00 -5.19 20.00
CA GLU A 266 3.58 -5.59 19.91
C GLU A 266 2.67 -4.38 19.74
N GLU A 267 3.02 -3.27 20.38
CA GLU A 267 2.29 -2.00 20.36
C GLU A 267 3.27 -0.84 20.05
N PRO A 268 3.75 -0.74 18.80
CA PRO A 268 4.74 0.26 18.44
C PRO A 268 4.15 1.67 18.52
N GLU A 269 4.83 2.55 19.24
CA GLU A 269 4.47 3.97 19.31
C GLU A 269 5.08 4.78 18.16
N LYS A 270 6.26 4.36 17.71
CA LYS A 270 7.06 4.96 16.63
C LYS A 270 7.26 3.97 15.47
N TYR A 271 7.84 4.42 14.38
CA TYR A 271 8.40 3.53 13.37
C TYR A 271 9.70 2.92 13.87
N TYR A 272 9.91 1.63 13.64
CA TYR A 272 11.10 0.94 14.14
C TYR A 272 11.90 0.30 13.03
N ILE A 273 13.22 0.46 13.10
CA ILE A 273 14.19 -0.29 12.30
C ILE A 273 15.04 -1.10 13.26
N LEU A 274 14.91 -2.42 13.23
CA LEU A 274 15.71 -3.33 14.04
C LEU A 274 16.98 -3.72 13.28
N LEU A 275 18.13 -3.43 13.86
CA LEU A 275 19.45 -3.67 13.28
C LEU A 275 20.26 -4.64 14.14
N GLY A 276 20.45 -5.86 13.65
CA GLY A 276 21.17 -6.88 14.40
C GLY A 276 21.08 -8.29 13.80
N GLN A 277 21.90 -9.20 14.32
CA GLN A 277 21.84 -10.61 13.94
C GLN A 277 20.49 -11.20 14.37
N TRP A 278 19.87 -12.01 13.51
CA TRP A 278 18.54 -12.55 13.78
C TRP A 278 18.48 -13.31 15.11
N LYS A 279 19.51 -14.10 15.40
CA LYS A 279 19.62 -14.89 16.64
C LYS A 279 19.60 -14.01 17.89
N GLU A 280 20.17 -12.80 17.83
CA GLU A 280 20.18 -11.86 18.96
C GLU A 280 18.82 -11.18 19.10
N LEU A 281 18.27 -10.66 18.00
CA LEU A 281 16.98 -9.96 17.99
C LEU A 281 15.82 -10.88 18.44
N SER A 282 15.79 -12.11 17.95
CA SER A 282 14.71 -13.05 18.23
C SER A 282 14.77 -13.70 19.61
N LYS A 283 15.93 -13.69 20.30
CA LYS A 283 16.13 -14.42 21.55
C LYS A 283 15.12 -14.02 22.64
N GLU A 284 14.84 -12.74 22.76
CA GLU A 284 14.01 -12.16 23.84
C GLU A 284 12.71 -11.52 23.29
N SER A 285 12.33 -11.85 22.04
CA SER A 285 11.13 -11.33 21.40
C SER A 285 10.22 -12.46 20.93
N GLU A 286 9.13 -12.68 21.67
CA GLU A 286 8.06 -13.60 21.26
C GLU A 286 7.43 -13.15 19.93
N PHE A 287 7.24 -11.85 19.74
CA PHE A 287 6.79 -11.26 18.49
C PHE A 287 7.65 -11.70 17.29
N LEU A 288 8.98 -11.58 17.37
CA LEU A 288 9.87 -12.00 16.28
C LEU A 288 9.89 -13.52 16.08
N GLN A 289 9.80 -14.30 17.15
CA GLN A 289 9.71 -15.76 17.05
C GLN A 289 8.41 -16.20 16.35
N ILE A 290 7.27 -15.61 16.72
CA ILE A 290 5.97 -15.90 16.12
C ILE A 290 5.95 -15.46 14.65
N THR A 291 6.44 -14.26 14.33
CA THR A 291 6.44 -13.75 12.95
C THR A 291 7.31 -14.61 12.05
N ASN A 292 8.49 -15.06 12.50
CA ASN A 292 9.31 -16.01 11.73
C ASN A 292 8.64 -17.38 11.55
N LYS A 293 8.00 -17.91 12.60
CA LYS A 293 7.25 -19.18 12.53
C LYS A 293 6.05 -19.10 11.58
N LYS A 294 5.33 -17.98 11.59
CA LYS A 294 4.13 -17.72 10.77
C LYS A 294 4.44 -16.94 9.49
N SER A 295 5.70 -16.79 9.12
CA SER A 295 6.20 -15.95 8.01
C SER A 295 5.32 -15.99 6.76
N LYS A 296 5.02 -17.21 6.27
CA LYS A 296 4.16 -17.43 5.09
C LYS A 296 2.73 -16.85 5.20
N LEU A 297 2.19 -16.69 6.40
CA LEU A 297 0.83 -16.19 6.63
C LEU A 297 0.75 -14.67 6.75
N ILE A 298 1.89 -14.01 6.95
CA ILE A 298 1.97 -12.56 7.25
C ILE A 298 2.86 -11.79 6.28
N GLY A 299 3.20 -12.38 5.14
CA GLY A 299 3.91 -11.68 4.06
C GLY A 299 5.41 -11.53 4.28
N ILE A 300 6.00 -12.34 5.16
CA ILE A 300 7.45 -12.39 5.35
C ILE A 300 7.98 -13.58 4.55
N TYR A 301 8.84 -13.30 3.57
CA TYR A 301 9.35 -14.30 2.62
C TYR A 301 10.84 -14.61 2.81
N SER A 302 11.36 -14.27 3.98
CA SER A 302 12.64 -14.70 4.52
C SER A 302 12.38 -15.47 5.83
N LYS A 303 13.00 -16.63 5.99
CA LYS A 303 12.83 -17.45 7.21
C LYS A 303 14.16 -17.87 7.77
N PHE A 304 14.33 -17.65 9.07
CA PHE A 304 15.48 -18.13 9.81
C PHE A 304 15.15 -19.43 10.55
N GLU A 305 15.90 -20.49 10.28
CA GLU A 305 15.70 -21.82 10.86
C GLU A 305 17.02 -22.60 10.78
N ASP A 306 17.35 -23.40 11.80
CA ASP A 306 18.57 -24.24 11.83
C ASP A 306 19.88 -23.48 11.52
N ASN A 307 20.00 -22.24 12.04
CA ASN A 307 21.10 -21.30 11.76
C ASN A 307 21.28 -20.97 10.26
N LYS A 308 20.21 -21.07 9.46
CA LYS A 308 20.19 -20.68 8.05
C LYS A 308 19.16 -19.59 7.81
N LEU A 309 19.41 -18.78 6.78
CA LEU A 309 18.42 -17.90 6.16
C LEU A 309 17.89 -18.57 4.90
N HIS A 310 16.57 -18.74 4.82
CA HIS A 310 15.88 -19.28 3.67
C HIS A 310 15.13 -18.17 2.94
N SER A 311 15.31 -18.08 1.62
CA SER A 311 14.40 -17.33 0.76
C SER A 311 13.17 -18.19 0.45
N LEU A 312 11.99 -17.56 0.46
CA LEU A 312 10.72 -18.25 0.25
C LEU A 312 10.04 -17.81 -1.05
N ASN A 313 9.23 -18.70 -1.61
CA ASN A 313 8.23 -18.31 -2.60
C ASN A 313 6.95 -17.78 -1.96
N PHE A 314 6.01 -17.29 -2.77
CA PHE A 314 4.76 -16.72 -2.29
C PHE A 314 3.82 -17.73 -1.58
N LYS A 315 4.12 -19.03 -1.69
CA LYS A 315 3.43 -20.11 -0.97
C LYS A 315 4.14 -20.48 0.35
N GLY A 316 5.24 -19.81 0.69
CA GLY A 316 6.05 -20.07 1.87
C GLY A 316 6.97 -21.30 1.76
N LYS A 317 7.19 -21.82 0.54
CA LYS A 317 8.16 -22.90 0.30
C LYS A 317 9.56 -22.31 0.23
N LYS A 318 10.53 -22.98 0.87
CA LYS A 318 11.96 -22.65 0.77
C LYS A 318 12.45 -22.85 -0.66
N ILE A 319 13.14 -21.86 -1.21
CA ILE A 319 13.75 -21.90 -2.54
C ILE A 319 15.26 -21.98 -2.41
N GLU A 320 15.90 -20.99 -1.79
CA GLU A 320 17.34 -21.01 -1.49
C GLU A 320 17.59 -20.98 0.01
N SER A 321 18.79 -21.38 0.42
CA SER A 321 19.18 -21.50 1.82
C SER A 321 20.65 -21.12 2.00
N TYR A 322 20.92 -20.25 2.96
CA TYR A 322 22.25 -19.71 3.21
C TYR A 322 22.65 -19.93 4.66
N ASP A 323 23.87 -20.38 4.87
CA ASP A 323 24.43 -20.74 6.19
C ASP A 323 25.64 -19.90 6.59
N LYS A 324 25.95 -18.85 5.81
CA LYS A 324 26.88 -17.76 6.14
C LYS A 324 26.62 -16.55 5.27
N LYS A 325 27.04 -15.37 5.74
CA LYS A 325 27.09 -14.10 5.00
C LYS A 325 25.81 -13.77 4.23
N ALA A 326 24.66 -13.99 4.85
CA ALA A 326 23.36 -13.71 4.25
C ALA A 326 22.53 -12.80 5.16
N GLY A 327 22.00 -11.74 4.54
CA GLY A 327 21.17 -10.72 5.15
C GLY A 327 19.73 -10.77 4.64
N ALA A 328 18.84 -10.14 5.38
CA ALA A 328 17.47 -9.91 4.95
C ALA A 328 17.01 -8.49 5.31
N ILE A 329 16.21 -7.90 4.43
CA ILE A 329 15.45 -6.69 4.70
C ILE A 329 13.97 -7.04 4.51
N TYR A 330 13.15 -6.82 5.52
CA TYR A 330 11.71 -6.97 5.39
C TYR A 330 10.99 -6.08 6.38
N ALA A 331 9.72 -5.82 6.12
CA ALA A 331 8.86 -5.01 6.98
C ALA A 331 7.64 -5.81 7.42
N THR A 332 7.10 -5.46 8.58
CA THR A 332 5.85 -6.00 9.10
C THR A 332 5.14 -4.97 9.97
N ALA A 333 3.95 -5.28 10.47
CA ALA A 333 3.28 -4.52 11.51
C ALA A 333 2.46 -5.47 12.41
N PRO A 334 2.11 -5.08 13.65
CA PRO A 334 1.38 -5.93 14.58
C PRO A 334 -0.12 -6.04 14.24
N GLY A 335 -0.43 -6.63 13.08
CA GLY A 335 -1.80 -6.92 12.65
C GLY A 335 -2.32 -6.01 11.54
N MET A 336 -3.57 -6.29 11.16
CA MET A 336 -4.25 -5.58 10.07
C MET A 336 -4.59 -4.14 10.47
N GLY A 337 -4.41 -3.21 9.53
CA GLY A 337 -4.76 -1.80 9.69
C GLY A 337 -3.80 -0.98 10.56
N ARG A 338 -2.67 -1.55 10.96
CA ARG A 338 -1.66 -0.87 11.78
C ARG A 338 -0.68 -0.14 10.87
N THR A 339 -0.55 1.17 11.09
CA THR A 339 0.22 2.08 10.22
C THR A 339 1.65 2.32 10.70
N LYS A 340 2.09 1.62 11.75
CA LYS A 340 3.43 1.77 12.34
C LYS A 340 4.28 0.55 12.04
N PRO A 341 5.00 0.55 10.90
CA PRO A 341 5.78 -0.61 10.48
C PRO A 341 7.02 -0.82 11.36
N ILE A 342 7.41 -2.08 11.46
CA ILE A 342 8.65 -2.57 12.03
C ILE A 342 9.45 -3.15 10.88
N TRP A 343 10.59 -2.53 10.58
CA TRP A 343 11.55 -3.01 9.60
C TRP A 343 12.64 -3.81 10.30
N LEU A 344 13.08 -4.87 9.65
CA LEU A 344 14.24 -5.64 10.07
C LEU A 344 15.32 -5.52 9.02
N VAL A 345 16.50 -5.10 9.48
CA VAL A 345 17.77 -5.11 8.75
C VAL A 345 18.64 -6.11 9.48
N THR A 346 18.56 -7.37 9.05
CA THR A 346 19.07 -8.49 9.83
C THR A 346 19.86 -9.46 8.98
N GLY A 347 20.44 -10.47 9.60
CA GLY A 347 21.25 -11.47 8.93
C GLY A 347 21.56 -12.63 9.86
N ILE A 348 22.08 -13.70 9.27
CA ILE A 348 22.45 -14.90 10.03
C ILE A 348 23.66 -14.60 10.92
N ASP A 349 24.58 -13.79 10.40
CA ASP A 349 25.82 -13.35 11.02
C ASP A 349 26.02 -11.84 10.80
N LYS A 350 27.08 -11.30 11.39
CA LYS A 350 27.39 -9.86 11.30
C LYS A 350 27.63 -9.39 9.86
N ASP A 351 28.19 -10.23 9.00
CA ASP A 351 28.47 -9.83 7.62
C ASP A 351 27.19 -9.80 6.79
N GLY A 352 26.26 -10.73 7.02
CA GLY A 352 24.90 -10.66 6.48
C GLY A 352 24.15 -9.39 6.87
N VAL A 353 24.24 -8.97 8.15
CA VAL A 353 23.64 -7.70 8.61
C VAL A 353 24.27 -6.51 7.88
N LYS A 354 25.60 -6.48 7.71
CA LYS A 354 26.29 -5.41 6.97
C LYS A 354 25.87 -5.35 5.50
N LEU A 355 25.70 -6.50 4.85
CA LEU A 355 25.21 -6.57 3.47
C LEU A 355 23.81 -5.99 3.34
N ALA A 356 22.88 -6.36 4.23
CA ALA A 356 21.53 -5.79 4.26
C ALA A 356 21.57 -4.27 4.52
N LEU A 357 22.42 -3.81 5.42
CA LEU A 357 22.59 -2.39 5.70
C LEU A 357 23.17 -1.60 4.51
N ASP A 358 24.17 -2.17 3.81
CA ASP A 358 24.78 -1.57 2.62
C ASP A 358 23.73 -1.28 1.54
N VAL A 359 22.74 -2.16 1.38
CA VAL A 359 21.64 -1.95 0.44
C VAL A 359 20.84 -0.70 0.79
N LEU A 360 20.45 -0.49 2.04
CA LEU A 360 19.69 0.70 2.44
C LEU A 360 20.48 2.00 2.32
N ILE A 361 21.78 1.97 2.57
CA ILE A 361 22.62 3.16 2.56
C ILE A 361 23.06 3.50 1.14
N ASN A 362 23.62 2.52 0.42
CA ASN A 362 24.38 2.73 -0.81
C ASN A 362 23.65 2.27 -2.08
N LYS A 363 22.67 1.35 -1.97
CA LYS A 363 21.97 0.77 -3.14
C LYS A 363 20.44 0.75 -2.96
N PRO A 364 19.78 1.80 -2.46
CA PRO A 364 18.34 1.73 -2.14
C PRO A 364 17.45 1.42 -3.35
N GLU A 365 17.86 1.83 -4.55
CA GLU A 365 17.11 1.52 -5.79
C GLU A 365 17.03 0.01 -6.09
N SER A 366 17.94 -0.82 -5.57
CA SER A 366 17.91 -2.27 -5.82
C SER A 366 16.79 -3.00 -5.08
N ILE A 367 16.12 -2.34 -4.13
CA ILE A 367 14.95 -2.88 -3.42
C ILE A 367 13.67 -2.14 -3.79
N LYS A 368 13.70 -1.27 -4.79
CA LYS A 368 12.51 -0.56 -5.26
C LYS A 368 11.46 -1.56 -5.72
N ASN A 369 10.23 -1.37 -5.27
CA ASN A 369 9.10 -2.26 -5.54
C ASN A 369 9.30 -3.71 -5.02
N CYS A 370 10.19 -3.96 -4.06
CA CYS A 370 10.31 -5.27 -3.42
C CYS A 370 9.40 -5.40 -2.20
N PHE A 371 8.86 -6.60 -1.98
CA PHE A 371 8.09 -6.91 -0.76
C PHE A 371 9.03 -7.16 0.42
N GLY A 372 10.08 -7.94 0.17
CA GLY A 372 11.24 -8.11 1.04
C GLY A 372 12.47 -8.42 0.18
N ALA A 373 13.63 -8.46 0.81
CA ALA A 373 14.87 -8.81 0.15
C ALA A 373 15.69 -9.82 0.97
N VAL A 374 16.32 -10.77 0.27
CA VAL A 374 17.43 -11.58 0.80
C VAL A 374 18.70 -11.15 0.07
N ILE A 375 19.79 -10.98 0.81
CA ILE A 375 21.02 -10.34 0.35
C ILE A 375 22.20 -11.26 0.63
N THR A 376 23.01 -11.51 -0.38
CA THR A 376 24.30 -12.20 -0.28
C THR A 376 25.40 -11.34 -0.90
N GLU A 377 26.65 -11.82 -0.88
CA GLU A 377 27.75 -11.14 -1.60
C GLU A 377 27.52 -11.13 -3.12
N GLU A 378 26.73 -12.06 -3.65
CA GLU A 378 26.54 -12.27 -5.09
C GLU A 378 25.30 -11.54 -5.64
N LYS A 379 24.23 -11.43 -4.83
CA LYS A 379 22.93 -10.94 -5.32
C LYS A 379 22.06 -10.31 -4.24
N ILE A 380 21.13 -9.50 -4.72
CA ILE A 380 20.00 -8.95 -3.97
C ILE A 380 18.74 -9.56 -4.58
N GLU A 381 18.03 -10.37 -3.81
CA GLU A 381 16.90 -11.16 -4.28
C GLU A 381 15.59 -10.51 -3.83
N ASN A 382 14.71 -10.17 -4.77
CA ASN A 382 13.32 -9.82 -4.44
C ASN A 382 12.59 -11.10 -3.96
N VAL A 383 12.14 -11.08 -2.71
CA VAL A 383 11.28 -12.14 -2.16
C VAL A 383 9.88 -11.58 -1.92
N PRO A 384 8.82 -12.34 -2.25
CA PRO A 384 8.83 -13.77 -2.55
C PRO A 384 9.28 -14.12 -3.97
N TYR A 385 9.82 -15.33 -4.11
CA TYR A 385 9.92 -16.02 -5.40
C TYR A 385 8.55 -16.39 -5.97
N LEU A 386 8.45 -16.46 -7.30
CA LEU A 386 7.21 -16.83 -8.01
C LEU A 386 7.04 -18.33 -8.28
N ASN A 387 8.09 -19.13 -8.14
CA ASN A 387 8.12 -20.56 -8.49
C ASN A 387 7.87 -21.50 -7.30
#